data_AF-A0A8C5QY63-F1
#
_entry.id   AF-A0A8C5QY63-F1
#
_cell.length_a   1.000
_cell.length_b   1.000
_cell.length_c   1.000
_cell.angle_alpha   90.00
_cell.angle_beta   90.00
_cell.angle_gamma   90.00
#
_symmetry.space_group_name_H-M   'P 1'
#
loop_
_entity.id
_entity.type
_entity.pdbx_description
1 polymer ?
#
loop_
_entity_poly.entity_id
_entity_poly.type
_entity_poly.pdbx_seq_one_letter_code
_entity_poly.pdbx_strand_id
1 'polypeptide(L)'
;MNMERDLVEAYQDEITALQEEIQELKETYKENQKVLEYLSSVNINKALLSYHEKVVSQPGQIKDPVSVDLELDHCKKEIQFFNKISGIMFTKYFKKRVHKADNEDLYKHRLVGHCQSLTFQMEFESLDLTDKGGSCCDVTNLNIIMGSGEHSDLSNFVSRTEEKKNLLAFFRTLSNFADWSEYRRQTFVHFKFKSVTLSRPLRNQEASHKPPRSHCGDSEGEQDAGSIYSPSVARGYRSR
;
A
#
# COMPACT_ATOMS: atom_id res chain seq x y z
N MET A 1 -51.69 -1.29 13.60
CA MET A 1 -50.99 -2.10 14.61
C MET A 1 -49.98 -3.12 14.03
N ASN A 2 -49.89 -3.38 12.71
CA ASN A 2 -48.79 -4.21 12.15
C ASN A 2 -47.56 -3.39 11.73
N MET A 3 -47.74 -2.23 11.08
CA MET A 3 -46.60 -1.42 10.60
C MET A 3 -45.65 -0.90 11.70
N GLU A 4 -46.15 -0.55 12.89
CA GLU A 4 -45.29 -0.14 14.02
C GLU A 4 -44.46 -1.30 14.57
N ARG A 5 -44.95 -2.54 14.44
CA ARG A 5 -44.26 -3.72 14.95
C ARG A 5 -43.09 -4.09 14.03
N ASP A 6 -43.34 -4.07 12.72
CA ASP A 6 -42.30 -4.30 11.69
C ASP A 6 -41.20 -3.22 11.75
N LEU A 7 -41.57 -1.96 12.03
CA LEU A 7 -40.60 -0.87 12.15
C LEU A 7 -39.73 -1.01 13.41
N VAL A 8 -40.34 -1.42 14.53
CA VAL A 8 -39.62 -1.68 15.78
C VAL A 8 -38.69 -2.89 15.64
N GLU A 9 -39.13 -3.93 14.94
CA GLU A 9 -38.32 -5.12 14.65
C GLU A 9 -37.11 -4.78 13.75
N ALA A 10 -37.31 -3.98 12.70
CA ALA A 10 -36.22 -3.50 11.85
C ALA A 10 -35.17 -2.67 12.62
N TYR A 11 -35.60 -1.81 13.54
CA TYR A 11 -34.67 -1.07 14.41
C TYR A 11 -33.96 -1.99 15.41
N GLN A 12 -34.64 -3.01 15.91
CA GLN A 12 -34.05 -3.96 16.84
C GLN A 12 -32.95 -4.78 16.15
N ASP A 13 -33.22 -5.24 14.92
CA ASP A 13 -32.25 -5.95 14.09
C ASP A 13 -31.04 -5.06 13.75
N GLU A 14 -31.27 -3.79 13.41
CA GLU A 14 -30.20 -2.82 13.16
C GLU A 14 -29.36 -2.56 14.42
N ILE A 15 -29.99 -2.43 15.59
CA ILE A 15 -29.29 -2.28 16.87
C ILE A 15 -28.43 -3.51 17.16
N THR A 16 -28.96 -4.72 16.93
CA THR A 16 -28.21 -5.96 17.13
C THR A 16 -27.03 -6.06 16.18
N ALA A 17 -27.22 -5.77 14.89
CA ALA A 17 -26.14 -5.76 13.91
C ALA A 17 -25.03 -4.76 14.27
N LEU A 18 -25.40 -3.55 14.72
CA LEU A 18 -24.44 -2.54 15.17
C LEU A 18 -23.71 -2.95 16.45
N GLN A 19 -24.39 -3.65 17.37
CA GLN A 19 -23.76 -4.18 18.58
C GLN A 19 -22.74 -5.27 18.27
N GLU A 20 -23.02 -6.14 17.31
CA GLU A 20 -22.08 -7.16 16.81
C GLU A 20 -20.87 -6.49 16.15
N GLU A 21 -21.07 -5.50 15.28
CA GLU A 21 -19.98 -4.74 14.65
C GLU A 21 -19.09 -4.03 15.68
N ILE A 22 -19.68 -3.39 16.69
CA ILE A 22 -18.92 -2.76 17.78
C ILE A 22 -18.09 -3.78 18.55
N GLN A 23 -18.61 -4.99 18.75
CA GLN A 23 -17.90 -6.06 19.44
C GLN A 23 -16.68 -6.53 18.63
N GLU A 24 -16.85 -6.79 17.32
CA GLU A 24 -15.73 -7.12 16.42
C GLU A 24 -14.66 -6.02 16.38
N LEU A 25 -15.08 -4.76 16.30
CA LEU A 25 -14.17 -3.62 16.27
C LEU A 25 -13.37 -3.50 17.57
N LYS A 26 -13.97 -3.78 18.73
CA LYS A 26 -13.28 -3.79 20.02
C LYS A 26 -12.23 -4.89 20.10
N GLU A 27 -12.54 -6.07 19.59
CA GLU A 27 -11.60 -7.19 19.54
C GLU A 27 -10.42 -6.86 18.63
N THR A 28 -10.71 -6.36 17.43
CA THR A 28 -9.70 -5.90 16.47
C THR A 28 -8.81 -4.80 17.06
N TYR A 29 -9.40 -3.82 17.74
CA TYR A 29 -8.65 -2.76 18.41
C TYR A 29 -7.71 -3.30 19.50
N LYS A 30 -8.17 -4.27 20.30
CA LYS A 30 -7.36 -4.91 21.34
C LYS A 30 -6.18 -5.69 20.74
N GLU A 31 -6.37 -6.35 19.60
CA GLU A 31 -5.28 -7.01 18.87
C GLU A 31 -4.27 -6.01 18.33
N ASN A 32 -4.75 -4.94 17.68
CA ASN A 32 -3.91 -3.86 17.19
C ASN A 32 -3.07 -3.22 18.30
N GLN A 33 -3.63 -3.09 19.51
CA GLN A 33 -2.92 -2.54 20.67
C GLN A 33 -1.75 -3.44 21.11
N LYS A 34 -1.91 -4.77 21.08
CA LYS A 34 -0.82 -5.71 21.35
C LYS A 34 0.29 -5.60 20.30
N VAL A 35 -0.09 -5.43 19.04
CA VAL A 35 0.84 -5.24 17.92
C VAL A 35 1.64 -3.94 18.09
N LEU A 36 0.98 -2.85 18.49
CA LEU A 36 1.62 -1.57 18.79
C LEU A 36 2.62 -1.67 19.96
N GLU A 37 2.27 -2.39 21.01
CA GLU A 37 3.17 -2.63 22.15
C GLU A 37 4.41 -3.45 21.74
N TYR A 38 4.21 -4.49 20.92
CA TYR A 38 5.29 -5.26 20.32
C TYR A 38 6.22 -4.38 19.46
N LEU A 39 5.66 -3.45 18.68
CA LEU A 39 6.39 -2.48 17.86
C LEU A 39 6.85 -1.21 18.61
N SER A 40 6.80 -1.19 19.93
CA SER A 40 7.27 -0.02 20.68
C SER A 40 8.76 0.23 20.43
N SER A 41 9.18 1.50 20.44
CA SER A 41 10.59 1.87 20.25
C SER A 41 11.54 1.16 21.21
N VAL A 42 11.07 0.84 22.43
CA VAL A 42 11.81 0.07 23.43
C VAL A 42 12.07 -1.36 22.94
N ASN A 43 11.03 -2.05 22.45
CA ASN A 43 11.15 -3.41 21.92
C ASN A 43 11.97 -3.45 20.63
N ILE A 44 11.81 -2.45 19.76
CA ILE A 44 12.63 -2.29 18.55
C ILE A 44 14.10 -2.11 18.92
N ASN A 45 14.43 -1.23 19.86
CA ASN A 45 15.82 -1.02 20.30
C ASN A 45 16.39 -2.28 20.95
N LYS A 46 15.61 -2.99 21.77
CA LYS A 46 16.02 -4.26 22.37
C LYS A 46 16.32 -5.33 21.31
N ALA A 47 15.47 -5.44 20.29
CA ALA A 47 15.68 -6.35 19.18
C ALA A 47 16.95 -5.98 18.39
N LEU A 48 17.15 -4.69 18.06
CA LEU A 48 18.35 -4.20 17.39
C LEU A 48 19.63 -4.52 18.16
N LEU A 49 19.64 -4.31 19.48
CA LEU A 49 20.77 -4.66 20.35
C LEU A 49 21.07 -6.17 20.32
N SER A 50 20.04 -7.02 20.37
CA SER A 50 20.23 -8.48 20.29
C SER A 50 20.77 -8.96 18.94
N TYR A 51 20.36 -8.29 17.85
CA TYR A 51 20.88 -8.56 16.51
C TYR A 51 22.36 -8.16 16.42
N HIS A 52 22.70 -7.01 16.99
CA HIS A 52 24.07 -6.52 17.04
C HIS A 52 24.98 -7.48 17.84
N GLU A 53 24.51 -8.01 18.96
CA GLU A 53 25.22 -9.02 19.77
C GLU A 53 25.44 -10.35 19.00
N LYS A 54 24.47 -10.78 18.19
CA LYS A 54 24.59 -11.97 17.32
C LYS A 54 25.56 -11.76 16.15
N VAL A 55 25.62 -10.56 15.57
CA VAL A 55 26.56 -10.25 14.47
C VAL A 55 28.00 -10.14 14.98
N VAL A 56 28.20 -9.77 16.25
CA VAL A 56 29.51 -9.69 16.91
C VAL A 56 29.99 -11.08 17.43
N SER A 57 29.14 -12.11 17.36
CA SER A 57 29.54 -13.48 17.71
C SER A 57 30.55 -14.05 16.70
N GLN A 58 31.65 -14.60 17.23
CA GLN A 58 32.94 -14.88 16.58
C GLN A 58 32.88 -15.58 15.20
N PRO A 59 33.76 -15.20 14.26
CA PRO A 59 34.04 -16.01 13.08
C PRO A 59 34.79 -17.28 13.51
N GLY A 60 34.10 -18.42 13.58
CA GLY A 60 34.75 -19.69 13.92
C GLY A 60 33.85 -20.85 14.33
N GLN A 61 32.58 -20.62 14.68
CA GLN A 61 31.64 -21.71 14.90
C GLN A 61 31.04 -22.14 13.56
N ILE A 62 31.45 -23.32 13.08
CA ILE A 62 30.75 -24.03 12.02
C ILE A 62 29.39 -24.41 12.61
N LYS A 63 28.36 -23.63 12.29
CA LYS A 63 26.97 -24.00 12.58
C LYS A 63 26.65 -25.26 11.78
N ASP A 64 26.07 -26.27 12.43
CA ASP A 64 25.57 -27.47 11.74
C ASP A 64 24.61 -27.03 10.63
N PRO A 65 24.71 -27.56 9.39
CA PRO A 65 23.79 -27.23 8.30
C PRO A 65 22.30 -27.29 8.70
N VAL A 66 21.90 -28.22 9.57
CA VAL A 66 20.52 -28.32 10.08
C VAL A 66 20.12 -27.09 10.91
N SER A 67 21.06 -26.55 11.70
CA SER A 67 20.83 -25.35 12.50
C SER A 67 20.74 -24.08 11.64
N VAL A 68 21.48 -24.02 10.54
CA VAL A 68 21.45 -22.90 9.58
C VAL A 68 20.12 -22.87 8.83
N ASP A 69 19.60 -24.03 8.43
CA ASP A 69 18.30 -24.13 7.75
C ASP A 69 17.15 -23.68 8.65
N LEU A 70 17.19 -24.04 9.94
CA LEU A 70 16.21 -23.59 10.94
C LEU A 70 16.28 -22.07 11.17
N GLU A 71 17.48 -21.49 11.28
CA GLU A 71 17.66 -20.04 11.40
C GLU A 71 17.17 -19.29 10.15
N LEU A 72 17.42 -19.86 8.96
CA LEU A 72 16.96 -19.29 7.70
C LEU A 72 15.42 -19.33 7.59
N ASP A 73 14.79 -20.44 7.96
CA ASP A 73 13.33 -20.55 7.97
C ASP A 73 12.69 -19.58 8.97
N HIS A 74 13.30 -19.44 10.16
CA HIS A 74 12.88 -18.45 11.14
C HIS A 74 12.97 -17.02 10.57
N CYS A 75 14.12 -16.66 9.99
CA CYS A 75 14.32 -15.32 9.40
C CYS A 75 13.34 -15.05 8.25
N LYS A 76 13.07 -16.06 7.41
CA LYS A 76 12.04 -15.95 6.35
C LYS A 76 10.66 -15.68 6.94
N LYS A 77 10.26 -16.38 7.99
CA LYS A 77 8.98 -16.16 8.68
C LYS A 77 8.90 -14.77 9.31
N GLU A 78 9.99 -14.30 9.93
CA GLU A 78 10.06 -12.94 10.47
C GLU A 78 9.92 -11.88 9.38
N ILE A 79 10.59 -12.04 8.23
CA ILE A 79 10.46 -11.12 7.09
C ILE A 79 9.04 -11.14 6.54
N GLN A 80 8.43 -12.33 6.38
CA GLN A 80 7.05 -12.45 5.93
C GLN A 80 6.07 -11.77 6.89
N PHE A 81 6.27 -11.97 8.20
CA PHE A 81 5.50 -11.30 9.23
C PHE A 81 5.67 -9.78 9.15
N PHE A 82 6.91 -9.28 9.07
CA PHE A 82 7.24 -7.87 8.92
C PHE A 82 6.59 -7.25 7.67
N ASN A 83 6.62 -7.95 6.54
CA ASN A 83 6.01 -7.49 5.30
C ASN A 83 4.48 -7.36 5.46
N LYS A 84 3.86 -8.33 6.15
CA LYS A 84 2.41 -8.32 6.41
C LYS A 84 1.98 -7.14 7.28
N ILE A 85 2.76 -6.83 8.32
CA ILE A 85 2.43 -5.75 9.27
C ILE A 85 2.77 -4.36 8.72
N SER A 86 3.89 -4.20 8.03
CA SER A 86 4.35 -2.89 7.54
C SER A 86 3.82 -2.52 6.17
N GLY A 87 3.32 -3.51 5.41
CA GLY A 87 3.00 -3.38 4.00
C GLY A 87 4.22 -3.16 3.10
N ILE A 88 5.44 -3.13 3.65
CA ILE A 88 6.70 -2.91 2.92
C ILE A 88 7.26 -4.26 2.49
N MET A 89 7.60 -4.38 1.20
CA MET A 89 8.29 -5.55 0.66
C MET A 89 9.55 -5.14 -0.09
N PHE A 90 10.68 -5.76 0.26
CA PHE A 90 11.92 -5.63 -0.49
C PHE A 90 11.99 -6.69 -1.57
N THR A 91 12.22 -6.26 -2.81
CA THR A 91 12.36 -7.14 -3.97
C THR A 91 13.83 -7.39 -4.31
N LYS A 92 14.70 -6.40 -4.06
CA LYS A 92 16.14 -6.50 -4.31
C LYS A 92 16.92 -5.78 -3.23
N TYR A 93 18.03 -6.38 -2.83
CA TYR A 93 19.02 -5.79 -1.94
C TYR A 93 20.42 -6.04 -2.49
N PHE A 94 21.23 -4.99 -2.51
CA PHE A 94 22.64 -5.05 -2.85
C PHE A 94 23.46 -4.33 -1.78
N LYS A 95 24.54 -4.97 -1.33
CA LYS A 95 25.53 -4.39 -0.43
C LYS A 95 26.91 -4.50 -1.07
N LYS A 96 27.64 -3.40 -1.14
CA LYS A 96 29.02 -3.35 -1.63
C LYS A 96 29.89 -2.65 -0.61
N ARG A 97 31.03 -3.24 -0.24
CA ARG A 97 32.07 -2.55 0.54
C ARG A 97 32.81 -1.59 -0.39
N VAL A 98 32.87 -0.32 -0.01
CA VAL A 98 33.48 0.77 -0.79
C VAL A 98 34.87 1.09 -0.26
N HIS A 99 35.02 1.13 1.06
CA HIS A 99 36.27 1.45 1.72
C HIS A 99 36.48 0.56 2.94
N LYS A 100 37.75 0.27 3.23
CA LYS A 100 38.19 -0.41 4.46
C LYS A 100 39.43 0.31 4.97
N ALA A 101 39.33 0.86 6.17
CA ALA A 101 40.45 1.29 6.99
C ALA A 101 40.56 0.39 8.23
N ASP A 102 41.54 0.65 9.09
CA ASP A 102 41.85 -0.22 10.23
C ASP A 102 40.66 -0.39 11.19
N ASN A 103 39.85 0.67 11.38
CA ASN A 103 38.69 0.68 12.30
C ASN A 103 37.38 1.13 11.65
N GLU A 104 37.35 1.29 10.31
CA GLU A 104 36.23 1.93 9.60
C GLU A 104 35.97 1.18 8.30
N ASP A 105 34.76 0.63 8.15
CA ASP A 105 34.29 0.04 6.90
C ASP A 105 33.14 0.90 6.34
N LEU A 106 33.28 1.38 5.12
CA LEU A 106 32.20 2.09 4.40
C LEU A 106 31.49 1.12 3.44
N TYR A 107 30.18 1.04 3.56
CA TYR A 107 29.33 0.24 2.68
C TYR A 107 28.38 1.11 1.88
N LYS A 108 28.17 0.75 0.62
CA LYS A 108 27.09 1.27 -0.20
C LYS A 108 25.99 0.22 -0.34
N HIS A 109 24.77 0.63 -0.04
CA HIS A 109 23.57 -0.17 -0.09
C HIS A 109 22.65 0.31 -1.20
N ARG A 110 21.94 -0.63 -1.82
CA ARG A 110 20.82 -0.35 -2.71
C ARG A 110 19.66 -1.28 -2.38
N LEU A 111 18.51 -0.69 -2.10
CA LEU A 111 17.25 -1.41 -1.86
C LEU A 111 16.25 -1.02 -2.96
N VAL A 112 15.48 -2.01 -3.40
CA VAL A 112 14.32 -1.81 -4.26
C VAL A 112 13.15 -2.54 -3.63
N GLY A 113 12.01 -1.88 -3.55
CA GLY A 113 10.84 -2.43 -2.90
C GLY A 113 9.56 -1.71 -3.28
N HIS A 114 8.48 -2.11 -2.63
CA HIS A 114 7.21 -1.43 -2.70
C HIS A 114 6.52 -1.45 -1.34
N CYS A 115 5.64 -0.48 -1.12
CA CYS A 115 4.74 -0.39 0.01
C CYS A 115 3.32 -0.21 -0.54
N GLN A 116 2.49 -1.25 -0.42
CA GLN A 116 1.22 -1.33 -1.17
C GLN A 116 1.47 -1.09 -2.67
N SER A 117 0.80 -0.10 -3.27
CA SER A 117 0.97 0.34 -4.66
C SER A 117 2.19 1.25 -4.91
N LEU A 118 2.87 1.72 -3.87
CA LEU A 118 3.96 2.67 -3.97
C LEU A 118 5.28 1.94 -4.16
N THR A 119 5.94 2.11 -5.31
CA THR A 119 7.27 1.56 -5.53
C THR A 119 8.34 2.54 -5.06
N PHE A 120 9.47 2.02 -4.58
CA PHE A 120 10.60 2.83 -4.16
C PHE A 120 11.93 2.13 -4.48
N GLN A 121 12.94 2.95 -4.67
CA GLN A 121 14.34 2.57 -4.68
C GLN A 121 15.08 3.51 -3.74
N MET A 122 16.03 3.00 -2.97
CA MET A 122 16.93 3.87 -2.21
C MET A 122 18.37 3.37 -2.30
N GLU A 123 19.30 4.31 -2.28
CA GLU A 123 20.72 4.08 -2.12
C GLU A 123 21.20 4.83 -0.88
N PHE A 124 21.97 4.16 -0.03
CA PHE A 124 22.54 4.81 1.16
C PHE A 124 23.92 4.26 1.46
N GLU A 125 24.69 5.04 2.20
CA GLU A 125 26.00 4.65 2.68
C GLU A 125 25.95 4.46 4.18
N SER A 126 26.52 3.35 4.67
CA SER A 126 26.68 3.10 6.10
C SER A 126 28.15 3.06 6.47
N LEU A 127 28.47 3.70 7.57
CA LEU A 127 29.79 3.72 8.16
C LEU A 127 29.82 2.85 9.41
N ASP A 128 30.52 1.72 9.32
CA ASP A 128 30.69 0.78 10.41
C ASP A 128 32.03 1.09 11.09
N LEU A 129 31.97 1.74 12.25
CA LEU A 129 33.13 2.03 13.09
C LEU A 129 33.30 0.91 14.11
N THR A 130 34.47 0.28 14.12
CA THR A 130 34.79 -0.79 15.07
C THR A 130 35.69 -0.20 16.16
N ASP A 131 35.10 0.22 17.28
CA ASP A 131 35.85 0.61 18.48
C ASP A 131 35.80 -0.50 19.53
N LYS A 132 36.76 -0.48 20.47
CA LYS A 132 36.98 -1.47 21.52
C LYS A 132 35.78 -1.67 22.48
N GLY A 133 34.73 -0.85 22.37
CA GLY A 133 33.51 -0.91 23.17
C GLY A 133 32.22 -1.24 22.41
N GLY A 134 32.27 -1.45 21.09
CA GLY A 134 31.10 -1.79 20.25
C GLY A 134 31.20 -1.21 18.85
N SER A 135 30.55 -1.86 17.87
CA SER A 135 30.41 -1.28 16.53
C SER A 135 29.30 -0.21 16.50
N CYS A 136 29.60 0.94 15.92
CA CYS A 136 28.62 1.98 15.60
C CYS A 136 28.38 1.96 14.09
N CYS A 137 27.12 1.94 13.67
CA CYS A 137 26.73 2.00 12.26
C CYS A 137 25.92 3.29 12.05
N ASP A 138 26.46 4.24 11.28
CA ASP A 138 25.76 5.49 10.96
C ASP A 138 25.52 5.63 9.46
N VAL A 139 24.40 6.25 9.08
CA VAL A 139 24.05 6.48 7.68
C VAL A 139 24.65 7.81 7.24
N THR A 140 25.67 7.76 6.39
CA THR A 140 26.43 8.95 5.97
C THR A 140 25.85 9.62 4.74
N ASN A 141 25.15 8.87 3.90
CA ASN A 141 24.51 9.37 2.69
C ASN A 141 23.21 8.61 2.43
N LEU A 142 22.20 9.29 1.89
CA LEU A 142 20.90 8.71 1.59
C LEU A 142 20.28 9.39 0.37
N ASN A 143 19.88 8.60 -0.60
CA ASN A 143 19.16 9.01 -1.80
C ASN A 143 17.98 8.07 -2.02
N ILE A 144 16.81 8.63 -2.32
CA ILE A 144 15.54 7.91 -2.42
C ILE A 144 14.85 8.33 -3.72
N ILE A 145 14.44 7.33 -4.49
CA ILE A 145 13.68 7.48 -5.71
C ILE A 145 12.34 6.80 -5.49
N MET A 146 11.26 7.58 -5.48
CA MET A 146 9.91 7.06 -5.44
C MET A 146 9.40 6.83 -6.87
N GLY A 147 8.64 5.76 -7.08
CA GLY A 147 7.95 5.53 -8.35
C GLY A 147 6.96 6.66 -8.66
N SER A 148 7.00 7.16 -9.89
CA SER A 148 6.15 8.25 -10.37
C SER A 148 4.70 7.80 -10.52
N GLY A 149 3.94 7.88 -9.42
CA GLY A 149 2.48 7.96 -9.43
C GLY A 149 2.01 9.40 -9.26
N GLU A 150 0.70 9.61 -9.09
CA GLU A 150 0.02 10.90 -8.85
C GLU A 150 0.43 11.61 -7.53
N HIS A 151 1.50 11.18 -6.87
CA HIS A 151 1.87 11.53 -5.49
C HIS A 151 3.01 12.56 -5.43
N SER A 152 2.81 13.72 -6.06
CA SER A 152 3.71 14.88 -5.93
C SER A 152 4.02 15.27 -4.48
N ASP A 153 3.11 14.93 -3.58
CA ASP A 153 3.15 15.26 -2.15
C ASP A 153 4.29 14.57 -1.37
N LEU A 154 4.87 13.49 -1.91
CA LEU A 154 5.94 12.76 -1.24
C LEU A 154 7.33 13.39 -1.43
N SER A 155 7.50 14.27 -2.42
CA SER A 155 8.79 14.88 -2.77
C SER A 155 9.43 15.64 -1.59
N ASN A 156 8.67 16.53 -0.95
CA ASN A 156 9.14 17.30 0.22
C ASN A 156 9.54 16.39 1.40
N PHE A 157 8.79 15.30 1.61
CA PHE A 157 9.09 14.33 2.65
C PHE A 157 10.38 13.55 2.34
N VAL A 158 10.55 13.13 1.08
CA VAL A 158 11.74 12.44 0.61
C VAL A 158 12.97 13.33 0.82
N SER A 159 12.95 14.58 0.35
CA SER A 159 14.09 15.49 0.50
C SER A 159 14.47 15.74 1.96
N ARG A 160 13.49 15.90 2.86
CA ARG A 160 13.74 16.03 4.30
C ARG A 160 14.33 14.76 4.92
N THR A 161 13.92 13.61 4.41
CA THR A 161 14.40 12.30 4.88
C THR A 161 15.84 12.07 4.45
N GLU A 162 16.17 12.40 3.20
CA GLU A 162 17.53 12.36 2.65
C GLU A 162 18.46 13.30 3.43
N GLU A 163 18.03 14.53 3.69
CA GLU A 163 18.79 15.50 4.49
C GLU A 163 19.07 14.99 5.91
N LYS A 164 18.06 14.40 6.56
CA LYS A 164 18.17 13.86 7.92
C LYS A 164 18.79 12.46 7.99
N LYS A 165 18.97 11.80 6.85
CA LYS A 165 19.50 10.43 6.72
C LYS A 165 18.74 9.40 7.57
N ASN A 166 17.47 9.65 7.82
CA ASN A 166 16.68 8.87 8.78
C ASN A 166 15.83 7.80 8.08
N LEU A 167 16.40 6.61 7.93
CA LEU A 167 15.74 5.45 7.32
C LEU A 167 14.46 5.03 8.08
N LEU A 168 14.45 5.11 9.41
CA LEU A 168 13.29 4.72 10.20
C LEU A 168 12.11 5.66 9.94
N ALA A 169 12.36 6.97 9.92
CA ALA A 169 11.36 7.98 9.59
C ALA A 169 10.83 7.80 8.17
N PHE A 170 11.70 7.39 7.23
CA PHE A 170 11.30 7.05 5.87
C PHE A 170 10.21 5.97 5.85
N PHE A 171 10.55 4.79 6.36
CA PHE A 171 9.68 3.62 6.28
C PHE A 171 8.39 3.81 7.08
N ARG A 172 8.46 4.43 8.27
CA ARG A 172 7.27 4.71 9.07
C ARG A 172 6.28 5.63 8.34
N THR A 173 6.79 6.69 7.71
CA THR A 173 5.93 7.64 6.99
C THR A 173 5.40 7.02 5.70
N LEU A 174 6.21 6.23 5.00
CA LEU A 174 5.80 5.53 3.79
C LEU A 174 4.67 4.53 4.09
N SER A 175 4.80 3.69 5.11
CA SER A 175 3.75 2.75 5.53
C SER A 175 2.45 3.49 5.86
N ASN A 176 2.52 4.53 6.70
CA ASN A 176 1.34 5.31 7.07
C ASN A 176 0.67 5.93 5.84
N PHE A 177 1.45 6.55 4.94
CA PHE A 177 0.90 7.17 3.75
C PHE A 177 0.25 6.15 2.82
N ALA A 178 0.87 4.98 2.65
CA ALA A 178 0.33 3.90 1.83
C ALA A 178 -1.02 3.40 2.37
N ASP A 179 -1.13 3.19 3.68
CA ASP A 179 -2.37 2.77 4.34
C ASP A 179 -3.49 3.82 4.17
N TRP A 180 -3.18 5.10 4.41
CA TRP A 180 -4.14 6.18 4.21
C TRP A 180 -4.58 6.32 2.75
N SER A 181 -3.66 6.16 1.81
CA SER A 181 -3.97 6.16 0.38
C SER A 181 -4.96 5.04 0.04
N GLU A 182 -4.74 3.85 0.58
CA GLU A 182 -5.58 2.68 0.36
C GLU A 182 -6.97 2.84 0.98
N TYR A 183 -7.07 3.31 2.24
CA TYR A 183 -8.36 3.60 2.88
C TYR A 183 -9.17 4.64 2.08
N ARG A 184 -8.49 5.69 1.61
CA ARG A 184 -9.13 6.73 0.81
C ARG A 184 -9.63 6.16 -0.52
N ARG A 185 -8.82 5.34 -1.19
CA ARG A 185 -9.19 4.66 -2.44
C ARG A 185 -10.43 3.79 -2.25
N GLN A 186 -10.46 2.95 -1.21
CA GLN A 186 -11.60 2.09 -0.89
C GLN A 186 -12.86 2.90 -0.59
N THR A 187 -12.72 3.97 0.19
CA THR A 187 -13.82 4.89 0.51
C THR A 187 -14.41 5.52 -0.75
N PHE A 188 -13.58 6.00 -1.67
CA PHE A 188 -14.06 6.56 -2.94
C PHE A 188 -14.77 5.52 -3.81
N VAL A 189 -14.27 4.29 -3.88
CA VAL A 189 -14.94 3.19 -4.60
C VAL A 189 -16.33 2.92 -4.02
N HIS A 190 -16.45 2.87 -2.69
CA HIS A 190 -17.73 2.66 -2.00
C HIS A 190 -18.77 3.73 -2.35
N PHE A 191 -18.37 5.01 -2.31
CA PHE A 191 -19.28 6.11 -2.64
C PHE A 191 -19.63 6.17 -4.13
N LYS A 192 -18.70 5.82 -5.03
CA LYS A 192 -18.99 5.71 -6.47
C LYS A 192 -19.94 4.56 -6.78
N PHE A 193 -19.85 3.44 -6.07
CA PHE A 193 -20.75 2.30 -6.26
C PHE A 193 -22.17 2.58 -5.74
N LYS A 194 -22.29 3.26 -4.59
CA LYS A 194 -23.58 3.68 -4.04
C LYS A 194 -24.32 4.68 -4.93
N SER A 195 -23.62 5.66 -5.51
CA SER A 195 -24.26 6.62 -6.42
C SER A 195 -24.78 5.96 -7.71
N VAL A 196 -24.05 5.00 -8.28
CA VAL A 196 -24.50 4.25 -9.46
C VAL A 196 -25.72 3.38 -9.16
N THR A 197 -25.79 2.77 -7.97
CA THR A 197 -26.91 1.91 -7.58
C THR A 197 -28.20 2.70 -7.33
N LEU A 198 -28.10 3.90 -6.74
CA LEU A 198 -29.24 4.81 -6.50
C LEU A 198 -29.70 5.55 -7.77
N SER A 199 -28.95 5.51 -8.87
CA SER A 199 -29.27 6.20 -10.12
C SER A 199 -30.12 5.40 -11.11
N ARG A 200 -30.54 4.17 -10.78
CA ARG A 200 -31.47 3.40 -11.65
C ARG A 200 -32.88 3.97 -11.53
N PRO A 201 -33.46 4.61 -12.56
CA PRO A 201 -34.83 5.07 -12.49
C PRO A 201 -35.78 3.87 -12.55
N LEU A 202 -36.77 3.83 -11.66
CA LEU A 202 -37.98 3.01 -11.82
C LEU A 202 -38.59 3.32 -13.18
N ARG A 203 -38.40 2.43 -14.16
CA ARG A 203 -39.09 2.50 -15.44
C ARG A 203 -40.52 2.00 -15.24
N ASN A 204 -41.39 2.89 -14.74
CA ASN A 204 -42.83 2.78 -14.93
C ASN A 204 -43.22 3.66 -16.12
N GLN A 205 -43.89 3.07 -17.10
CA GLN A 205 -44.98 3.66 -17.89
C GLN A 205 -45.46 2.59 -18.87
N GLU A 206 -46.63 2.00 -18.64
CA GLU A 206 -47.96 2.52 -19.00
C GLU A 206 -48.41 2.06 -20.38
N ALA A 207 -49.63 1.52 -20.40
CA ALA A 207 -50.27 0.89 -21.53
C ALA A 207 -50.49 1.87 -22.69
N SER A 208 -50.03 1.48 -23.87
CA SER A 208 -50.35 2.20 -25.11
C SER A 208 -51.78 1.87 -25.55
N HIS A 209 -52.71 2.77 -25.27
CA HIS A 209 -53.98 2.86 -25.99
C HIS A 209 -53.71 3.30 -27.44
N LYS A 210 -54.04 2.44 -28.40
CA LYS A 210 -54.13 2.78 -29.82
C LYS A 210 -55.42 3.55 -30.10
N PRO A 211 -55.39 4.68 -30.85
CA PRO A 211 -56.56 5.17 -31.55
C PRO A 211 -56.68 4.48 -32.94
N PRO A 212 -57.88 4.47 -33.54
CA PRO A 212 -58.19 3.66 -34.71
C PRO A 212 -57.71 4.30 -36.02
N ARG A 213 -57.44 3.42 -36.99
CA ARG A 213 -57.09 3.73 -38.38
C ARG A 213 -58.20 4.51 -39.07
N SER A 214 -57.85 5.58 -39.79
CA SER A 214 -58.57 6.04 -40.97
C SER A 214 -57.63 6.11 -42.17
N HIS A 215 -58.12 5.59 -43.29
CA HIS A 215 -57.49 5.54 -44.60
C HIS A 215 -57.68 6.85 -45.37
N CYS A 216 -56.69 7.12 -46.24
CA CYS A 216 -56.77 7.64 -47.62
C CYS A 216 -55.91 8.88 -47.88
N GLY A 217 -55.13 8.82 -48.97
CA GLY A 217 -54.60 9.99 -49.67
C GLY A 217 -53.14 9.88 -50.06
N ASP A 218 -52.92 9.57 -51.33
CA ASP A 218 -51.66 9.33 -52.01
C ASP A 218 -50.69 10.53 -52.07
N SER A 219 -49.42 10.19 -52.30
CA SER A 219 -48.57 10.71 -53.40
C SER A 219 -47.15 11.12 -53.00
N GLU A 220 -46.22 10.24 -53.40
CA GLU A 220 -45.00 10.51 -54.20
C GLU A 220 -43.79 11.30 -53.61
N GLY A 221 -42.59 10.75 -53.88
CA GLY A 221 -41.27 11.35 -53.71
C GLY A 221 -40.43 10.69 -52.61
N GLU A 222 -39.94 9.45 -52.76
CA GLU A 222 -38.78 9.02 -53.57
C GLU A 222 -37.41 9.49 -53.03
N GLN A 223 -36.70 8.52 -52.41
CA GLN A 223 -35.24 8.22 -52.45
C GLN A 223 -34.23 9.26 -51.90
N ASP A 224 -33.12 8.92 -51.26
CA ASP A 224 -32.46 7.63 -51.00
C ASP A 224 -31.50 7.75 -49.80
N ALA A 225 -31.11 6.58 -49.30
CA ALA A 225 -30.05 6.25 -48.36
C ALA A 225 -28.66 6.83 -48.75
N GLY A 226 -27.61 6.83 -47.92
CA GLY A 226 -27.39 6.22 -46.62
C GLY A 226 -25.96 6.50 -46.13
N SER A 227 -25.79 6.32 -44.81
CA SER A 227 -24.65 5.80 -44.06
C SER A 227 -23.33 5.46 -44.79
N ILE A 228 -22.17 5.85 -44.20
CA ILE A 228 -21.16 4.93 -43.60
C ILE A 228 -19.82 5.68 -43.31
N TYR A 229 -19.40 5.58 -42.04
CA TYR A 229 -18.05 5.49 -41.42
C TYR A 229 -16.82 6.34 -41.85
N SER A 230 -16.18 6.85 -40.78
CA SER A 230 -14.88 7.50 -40.51
C SER A 230 -13.61 6.66 -40.86
N PRO A 231 -12.36 7.00 -40.42
CA PRO A 231 -11.65 8.27 -40.17
C PRO A 231 -10.24 8.33 -40.83
N SER A 232 -9.58 9.49 -40.83
CA SER A 232 -8.12 9.67 -41.06
C SER A 232 -7.70 10.94 -40.27
N VAL A 233 -6.55 11.11 -39.61
CA VAL A 233 -5.15 10.92 -40.01
C VAL A 233 -4.26 11.01 -38.75
N ALA A 234 -3.17 10.25 -38.73
CA ALA A 234 -2.06 10.29 -37.77
C ALA A 234 -1.09 11.47 -37.99
N ARG A 235 -0.45 11.99 -36.93
CA ARG A 235 0.88 12.67 -36.89
C ARG A 235 1.29 12.69 -35.41
N GLY A 236 2.43 12.16 -34.94
CA GLY A 236 3.74 11.98 -35.54
C GLY A 236 4.61 13.21 -35.24
N TYR A 237 5.32 13.24 -34.11
CA TYR A 237 6.41 14.19 -33.89
C TYR A 237 7.66 13.53 -33.28
N ARG A 238 8.76 13.84 -33.96
CA ARG A 238 10.14 13.38 -33.79
C ARG A 238 10.84 14.05 -32.62
N SER A 239 11.80 13.30 -32.10
CA SER A 239 12.95 13.69 -31.28
C SER A 239 13.79 14.84 -31.85
N ARG A 240 14.36 15.62 -30.93
CA ARG A 240 15.77 15.99 -30.93
C ARG A 240 16.32 15.78 -29.53
#